data_AF-A0A897N4S7-F1
#
_entry.id   AF-A0A897N4S7-F1
#
_cell.length_a   1.000
_cell.length_b   1.000
_cell.length_c   1.000
_cell.angle_alpha   90.00
_cell.angle_beta   90.00
_cell.angle_gamma   90.00
#
_symmetry.space_group_name_H-M   'P 1'
#
loop_
_entity.id
_entity.type
_entity.pdbx_description
1 polymer ?
#
loop_
_entity_poly.entity_id
_entity_poly.type
_entity_poly.pdbx_seq_one_letter_code
_entity_poly.pdbx_strand_id
1 'polypeptide(L)'
;MSTDTDAETETDVEADAEADVDASTDAEATDIDAPEPDVSVHRTRRLEEKDRRREDRAADERAAAESLAGQETVELKVFRYDPEVEGKEEPRFDTFNVPFHTGMTVLDALIYARDHYDSSLTFRHSCQQAICGSDALFINGSQRLGCKTQLADLDEPIRVEPLPHQEVVKDLVVDMEHFYDQMEAVEPYFDPDDLPEGELEEQRQSRDNREKIKMSTRCIWCGACMSSCNIAAGDNQYLGPAAINKAYRFAMDEREGDDRKQERMEIIEQEHGVWRCQTQFSCTEVCPKDIPLTEHIQELKREAVKSNLKFW
;
A
#
# COMPACT_ATOMS: atom_id res chain seq x y z
N MET A 1 44.11 -15.50 46.29
CA MET A 1 45.47 -15.74 45.79
C MET A 1 45.50 -15.07 44.42
N SER A 2 45.84 -13.79 44.32
CA SER A 2 47.23 -13.26 44.34
C SER A 2 48.04 -13.99 43.26
N THR A 3 48.55 -13.38 42.18
CA THR A 3 49.22 -12.08 41.98
C THR A 3 49.49 -12.00 40.45
N ASP A 4 49.35 -10.86 39.76
CA ASP A 4 50.40 -9.83 39.54
C ASP A 4 51.68 -10.47 38.93
N THR A 5 52.28 -10.06 37.80
CA THR A 5 52.69 -8.71 37.35
C THR A 5 53.40 -8.83 35.99
N ASP A 6 53.11 -7.84 35.14
CA ASP A 6 53.95 -6.98 34.27
C ASP A 6 55.33 -7.35 33.69
N ALA A 7 55.61 -6.57 32.63
CA ALA A 7 56.89 -5.97 32.20
C ALA A 7 57.40 -6.48 30.84
N GLU A 8 57.16 -5.75 29.74
CA GLU A 8 57.83 -4.50 29.30
C GLU A 8 59.21 -4.76 28.67
N THR A 9 59.39 -4.25 27.45
CA THR A 9 60.59 -3.48 27.11
C THR A 9 60.32 -2.61 25.88
N GLU A 10 60.08 -1.32 26.17
CA GLU A 10 60.44 -0.20 25.30
C GLU A 10 61.96 -0.09 25.18
N THR A 11 62.40 0.56 24.10
CA THR A 11 63.51 1.55 24.09
C THR A 11 63.21 2.48 22.91
N ASP A 12 62.80 3.74 23.03
CA ASP A 12 63.31 4.92 23.74
C ASP A 12 64.27 5.81 22.92
N VAL A 13 64.16 7.11 23.27
CA VAL A 13 65.14 8.21 23.19
C VAL A 13 65.02 9.11 21.93
N GLU A 14 64.31 10.26 21.95
CA GLU A 14 64.47 11.56 22.69
C GLU A 14 65.13 12.63 21.79
N ALA A 15 64.46 13.77 21.56
CA ALA A 15 64.60 15.09 22.22
C ALA A 15 65.66 15.98 21.49
N ASP A 16 65.63 17.31 21.43
CA ASP A 16 65.07 18.36 22.28
C ASP A 16 65.12 19.72 21.53
N ALA A 17 64.47 20.73 22.14
CA ALA A 17 64.89 22.15 22.24
C ALA A 17 63.98 23.24 21.62
N GLU A 18 63.41 24.03 22.52
CA GLU A 18 62.79 25.35 22.34
C GLU A 18 63.83 26.46 22.08
N ALA A 19 63.43 27.52 21.36
CA ALA A 19 63.92 28.88 21.57
C ALA A 19 62.95 29.92 21.01
N ASP A 20 62.44 30.80 21.89
CA ASP A 20 61.75 32.05 21.61
C ASP A 20 62.62 33.04 20.81
N VAL A 21 62.04 33.69 19.80
CA VAL A 21 62.43 35.06 19.40
C VAL A 21 61.19 35.84 18.95
N ASP A 22 60.89 36.88 19.72
CA ASP A 22 59.96 37.97 19.48
C ASP A 22 60.33 38.76 18.20
N ALA A 23 59.37 38.91 17.27
CA ALA A 23 59.46 39.85 16.17
C ALA A 23 58.06 40.29 15.73
N SER A 24 57.62 41.41 16.30
CA SER A 24 56.51 42.23 15.85
C SER A 24 56.60 42.55 14.34
N THR A 25 55.58 42.18 13.57
CA THR A 25 55.24 42.86 12.33
C THR A 25 53.72 42.95 12.21
N ASP A 26 53.20 44.16 12.40
CA ASP A 26 51.86 44.57 11.98
C ASP A 26 51.65 44.22 10.50
N ALA A 27 50.67 43.37 10.22
CA ALA A 27 50.07 43.24 8.90
C ALA A 27 48.56 43.14 9.09
N GLU A 28 47.88 44.20 8.68
CA GLU A 28 46.43 44.39 8.74
C GLU A 28 45.67 43.14 8.25
N ALA A 29 44.84 42.58 9.12
CA ALA A 29 43.81 41.63 8.72
C ALA A 29 42.72 42.39 7.95
N THR A 30 42.69 42.24 6.64
CA THR A 30 41.50 42.55 5.85
C THR A 30 40.50 41.41 6.03
N ASP A 31 39.48 41.65 6.84
CA ASP A 31 38.25 40.86 6.87
C ASP A 31 37.70 40.75 5.45
N ILE A 32 37.70 39.54 4.88
CA ILE A 32 36.88 39.21 3.72
C ILE A 32 35.52 38.85 4.29
N ASP A 33 34.67 39.87 4.40
CA ASP A 33 33.24 39.77 4.68
C ASP A 33 32.59 38.96 3.55
N ALA A 34 32.41 37.65 3.77
CA ALA A 34 31.59 36.82 2.90
C ALA A 34 30.13 37.18 3.20
N PRO A 35 29.36 37.76 2.26
CA PRO A 35 28.01 38.19 2.55
C PRO A 35 27.17 36.98 2.93
N GLU A 36 26.63 36.98 4.14
CA GLU A 36 25.61 36.02 4.55
C GLU A 36 24.46 36.08 3.52
N PRO A 37 23.94 34.93 3.05
CA PRO A 37 22.91 34.93 2.02
C PRO A 37 21.67 35.68 2.55
N ASP A 38 21.35 36.79 1.89
CA ASP A 38 20.21 37.64 2.26
C ASP A 38 18.91 36.82 2.21
N VAL A 39 18.40 36.49 3.39
CA VAL A 39 17.18 35.71 3.62
C VAL A 39 15.98 36.33 2.86
N SER A 40 16.02 37.65 2.62
CA SER A 40 15.06 38.41 1.81
C SER A 40 15.04 37.96 0.34
N VAL A 41 16.21 37.78 -0.28
CA VAL A 41 16.34 37.43 -1.70
C VAL A 41 15.90 35.99 -1.94
N HIS A 42 16.28 35.06 -1.05
CA HIS A 42 15.86 33.67 -1.14
C HIS A 42 14.35 33.50 -0.94
N ARG A 43 13.76 34.24 0.02
CA ARG A 43 12.31 34.24 0.26
C ARG A 43 11.55 34.81 -0.95
N THR A 44 12.03 35.92 -1.52
CA THR A 44 11.43 36.53 -2.71
C THR A 44 11.47 35.57 -3.90
N ARG A 45 12.62 34.93 -4.17
CA ARG A 45 12.75 33.93 -5.23
C ARG A 45 11.78 32.74 -5.06
N ARG A 46 11.60 32.26 -3.83
CA ARG A 46 10.66 31.17 -3.53
C ARG A 46 9.20 31.59 -3.74
N LEU A 47 8.86 32.84 -3.43
CA LEU A 47 7.52 33.38 -3.69
C LEU A 47 7.25 33.55 -5.19
N GLU A 48 8.22 34.09 -5.94
CA GLU A 48 8.14 34.22 -7.40
C GLU A 48 8.01 32.85 -8.08
N GLU A 49 8.74 31.83 -7.60
CA GLU A 49 8.63 30.47 -8.12
C GLU A 49 7.26 29.84 -7.81
N LYS A 50 6.70 30.12 -6.62
CA LYS A 50 5.35 29.68 -6.23
C LYS A 50 4.29 30.36 -7.11
N ASP A 51 4.41 31.66 -7.34
CA ASP A 51 3.48 32.42 -8.17
C ASP A 51 3.56 31.96 -9.63
N ARG A 52 4.76 31.74 -10.18
CA ARG A 52 4.93 31.15 -11.52
C ARG A 52 4.27 29.78 -11.64
N ARG A 53 4.48 28.88 -10.67
CA ARG A 53 3.81 27.56 -10.65
C ARG A 53 2.27 27.67 -10.60
N ARG A 54 1.75 28.71 -9.95
CA ARG A 54 0.30 28.98 -9.89
C ARG A 54 -0.22 29.50 -11.22
N GLU A 55 0.53 30.38 -11.88
CA GLU A 55 0.22 30.88 -13.22
C GLU A 55 0.27 29.76 -14.27
N ASP A 56 1.28 28.90 -14.21
CA ASP A 56 1.42 27.72 -15.07
C ASP A 56 0.20 26.79 -14.89
N ARG A 57 -0.17 26.44 -13.64
CA ARG A 57 -1.40 25.65 -13.37
C ARG A 57 -2.66 26.30 -13.91
N ALA A 58 -2.83 27.62 -13.71
CA ALA A 58 -3.99 28.33 -14.21
C ALA A 58 -4.00 28.41 -15.75
N ALA A 59 -2.84 28.37 -16.41
CA ALA A 59 -2.73 28.29 -17.86
C ALA A 59 -3.08 26.87 -18.35
N ASP A 60 -2.59 25.83 -17.69
CA ASP A 60 -2.91 24.43 -17.99
C ASP A 60 -4.42 24.14 -17.80
N GLU A 61 -5.03 24.62 -16.71
CA GLU A 61 -6.48 24.53 -16.49
C GLU A 61 -7.29 25.23 -17.60
N ARG A 62 -6.82 26.39 -18.08
CA ARG A 62 -7.45 27.12 -19.20
C ARG A 62 -7.30 26.38 -20.51
N ALA A 63 -6.11 25.87 -20.81
CA ALA A 63 -5.85 25.07 -22.02
C ALA A 63 -6.66 23.77 -22.02
N ALA A 64 -6.77 23.10 -20.86
CA ALA A 64 -7.62 21.93 -20.69
C ALA A 64 -9.09 22.28 -20.94
N ALA A 65 -9.60 23.36 -20.34
CA ALA A 65 -10.97 23.82 -20.56
C ALA A 65 -11.25 24.18 -22.04
N GLU A 66 -10.31 24.82 -22.73
CA GLU A 66 -10.42 25.11 -24.18
C GLU A 66 -10.39 23.82 -25.03
N SER A 67 -9.61 22.81 -24.64
CA SER A 67 -9.55 21.52 -25.34
C SER A 67 -10.85 20.71 -25.21
N LEU A 68 -11.59 20.94 -24.13
CA LEU A 68 -12.86 20.28 -23.81
C LEU A 68 -14.08 20.97 -24.41
N ALA A 69 -13.92 22.17 -24.99
CA ALA A 69 -15.04 22.91 -25.57
C ALA A 69 -15.74 22.09 -26.67
N GLY A 70 -16.98 21.68 -26.41
CA GLY A 70 -17.81 20.89 -27.33
C GLY A 70 -17.72 19.37 -27.15
N GLN A 71 -16.99 18.87 -26.16
CA GLN A 71 -16.97 17.46 -25.77
C GLN A 71 -17.93 17.22 -24.59
N GLU A 72 -18.45 15.99 -24.50
CA GLU A 72 -19.13 15.53 -23.29
C GLU A 72 -18.09 15.39 -22.18
N THR A 73 -18.40 15.89 -20.98
CA THR A 73 -17.48 15.87 -19.85
C THR A 73 -18.17 15.33 -18.62
N VAL A 74 -17.40 14.71 -17.74
CA VAL A 74 -17.86 14.19 -16.45
C VAL A 74 -17.16 14.93 -15.31
N GLU A 75 -17.89 15.21 -14.24
CA GLU A 75 -17.32 15.80 -13.02
C GLU A 75 -16.65 14.71 -12.15
N LEU A 76 -15.32 14.77 -12.03
CA LEU A 76 -14.51 13.89 -11.19
C LEU A 76 -14.10 14.63 -9.91
N LYS A 77 -14.60 14.18 -8.76
CA LYS A 77 -14.28 14.73 -7.44
C LYS A 77 -13.31 13.82 -6.69
N VAL A 78 -12.07 14.27 -6.52
CA VAL A 78 -10.97 13.44 -6.03
C VAL A 78 -10.50 13.90 -4.67
N PHE A 79 -10.36 12.97 -3.73
CA PHE A 79 -9.75 13.21 -2.44
C PHE A 79 -8.27 13.58 -2.58
N ARG A 80 -7.84 14.63 -1.87
CA ARG A 80 -6.47 15.14 -1.88
C ARG A 80 -5.95 15.32 -0.47
N TYR A 81 -4.70 14.94 -0.26
CA TYR A 81 -4.00 15.05 1.01
C TYR A 81 -2.49 14.94 0.76
N ASP A 82 -1.71 15.86 1.32
CA ASP A 82 -0.25 15.81 1.21
C ASP A 82 0.37 16.30 2.53
N PRO A 83 0.80 15.38 3.42
CA PRO A 83 1.32 15.74 4.74
C PRO A 83 2.68 16.44 4.69
N GLU A 84 3.41 16.32 3.58
CA GLU A 84 4.74 16.90 3.44
C GLU A 84 4.71 18.36 2.94
N VAL A 85 3.54 18.85 2.53
CA VAL A 85 3.37 20.17 1.94
C VAL A 85 2.52 21.07 2.82
N GLU A 86 3.15 22.09 3.40
CA GLU A 86 2.49 23.12 4.22
C GLU A 86 1.24 23.68 3.51
N GLY A 87 0.10 23.64 4.21
CA GLY A 87 -1.19 24.08 3.68
C GLY A 87 -1.94 23.05 2.81
N LYS A 88 -1.39 21.85 2.64
CA LYS A 88 -2.07 20.68 2.05
C LYS A 88 -2.22 19.51 3.04
N GLU A 89 -1.91 19.77 4.31
CA GLU A 89 -1.96 18.79 5.40
C GLU A 89 -3.40 18.40 5.79
N GLU A 90 -4.41 19.19 5.43
CA GLU A 90 -5.81 18.85 5.70
C GLU A 90 -6.46 18.17 4.48
N PRO A 91 -7.18 17.04 4.69
CA PRO A 91 -7.95 16.39 3.65
C PRO A 91 -8.92 17.34 2.95
N ARG A 92 -8.94 17.29 1.62
CA ARG A 92 -9.87 18.08 0.79
C ARG A 92 -10.32 17.30 -0.43
N PHE A 93 -11.26 17.89 -1.17
CA PHE A 93 -11.64 17.40 -2.49
C PHE A 93 -11.35 18.46 -3.53
N ASP A 94 -10.61 18.07 -4.56
CA ASP A 94 -10.45 18.85 -5.77
C ASP A 94 -11.42 18.28 -6.84
N THR A 95 -11.94 19.14 -7.70
CA THR A 95 -12.88 18.77 -8.77
C THR A 95 -12.22 18.99 -10.12
N PHE A 96 -12.29 17.99 -11.00
CA PHE A 96 -11.77 18.02 -12.36
C PHE A 96 -12.89 17.72 -13.35
N ASN A 97 -12.98 18.47 -14.44
CA ASN A 97 -13.88 18.15 -15.54
C ASN A 97 -13.11 17.34 -16.58
N VAL A 98 -13.40 16.05 -16.72
CA VAL A 98 -12.65 15.17 -17.62
C VAL A 98 -13.48 14.89 -18.88
N PRO A 99 -12.86 14.76 -20.07
CA PRO A 99 -13.58 14.38 -21.27
C PRO A 99 -14.15 12.98 -21.08
N PHE A 100 -15.37 12.77 -21.54
CA PHE A 100 -16.00 11.46 -21.55
C PHE A 100 -15.94 10.84 -22.94
N HIS A 101 -15.62 9.54 -22.97
CA HIS A 101 -15.86 8.70 -24.13
C HIS A 101 -16.30 7.31 -23.70
N THR A 102 -17.01 6.60 -24.56
CA THR A 102 -17.44 5.22 -24.31
C THR A 102 -16.23 4.34 -24.01
N GLY A 103 -16.34 3.53 -22.95
CA GLY A 103 -15.28 2.61 -22.52
C GLY A 103 -14.24 3.23 -21.56
N MET A 104 -14.36 4.52 -21.24
CA MET A 104 -13.45 5.19 -20.31
C MET A 104 -13.67 4.71 -18.88
N THR A 105 -12.56 4.44 -18.19
CA THR A 105 -12.54 3.98 -16.80
C THR A 105 -12.26 5.11 -15.82
N VAL A 106 -12.50 4.86 -14.53
CA VAL A 106 -12.11 5.79 -13.46
C VAL A 106 -10.59 5.99 -13.44
N LEU A 107 -9.79 4.95 -13.75
CA LEU A 107 -8.35 5.11 -13.86
C LEU A 107 -7.95 6.04 -15.02
N ASP A 108 -8.61 5.94 -16.17
CA ASP A 108 -8.35 6.85 -17.30
C ASP A 108 -8.65 8.30 -16.93
N ALA A 109 -9.75 8.53 -16.20
CA ALA A 109 -10.11 9.85 -15.68
C ALA A 109 -9.07 10.40 -14.69
N LEU A 110 -8.55 9.56 -13.78
CA LEU A 110 -7.49 9.95 -12.84
C LEU A 110 -6.16 10.27 -13.55
N ILE A 111 -5.80 9.47 -14.56
CA ILE A 111 -4.62 9.73 -15.39
C ILE A 111 -4.79 11.06 -16.14
N TYR A 112 -5.95 11.30 -16.75
CA TYR A 112 -6.24 12.56 -17.42
C TYR A 112 -6.17 13.75 -16.44
N ALA A 113 -6.77 13.61 -15.25
CA ALA A 113 -6.71 14.63 -14.20
C ALA A 113 -5.27 14.95 -13.79
N ARG A 114 -4.43 13.94 -13.61
CA ARG A 114 -3.01 14.13 -13.29
C ARG A 114 -2.24 14.81 -14.43
N ASP A 115 -2.44 14.33 -15.65
CA ASP A 115 -1.60 14.73 -16.79
C ASP A 115 -1.98 16.11 -17.36
N HIS A 116 -3.24 16.52 -17.21
CA HIS A 116 -3.76 17.77 -17.80
C HIS A 116 -4.15 18.84 -16.78
N TYR A 117 -4.38 18.50 -15.50
CA TYR A 117 -4.80 19.46 -14.47
C TYR A 117 -3.80 19.61 -13.33
N ASP A 118 -3.43 18.50 -12.66
CA ASP A 118 -2.51 18.56 -11.52
C ASP A 118 -1.60 17.34 -11.43
N SER A 119 -0.37 17.50 -11.91
CA SER A 119 0.66 16.46 -11.90
C SER A 119 1.09 15.99 -10.50
N SER A 120 0.66 16.69 -9.42
CA SER A 120 0.87 16.23 -8.05
C SER A 120 -0.15 15.19 -7.58
N LEU A 121 -1.23 14.95 -8.34
CA LEU A 121 -2.23 13.93 -8.01
C LEU A 121 -1.59 12.54 -7.98
N THR A 122 -1.64 11.89 -6.82
CA THR A 122 -0.95 10.62 -6.57
C THR A 122 -1.92 9.47 -6.33
N PHE A 123 -1.74 8.37 -7.08
CA PHE A 123 -2.51 7.13 -6.93
C PHE A 123 -1.69 5.95 -7.44
N ARG A 124 -1.98 4.74 -6.95
CA ARG A 124 -1.33 3.50 -7.40
C ARG A 124 -2.07 2.94 -8.61
N HIS A 125 -1.33 2.57 -9.65
CA HIS A 125 -1.85 1.84 -10.80
C HIS A 125 -0.73 1.09 -11.54
N SER A 126 -1.07 0.06 -12.31
CA SER A 126 -0.09 -0.65 -13.14
C SER A 126 -0.71 -1.34 -14.34
N CYS A 127 -1.39 -2.49 -14.15
CA CYS A 127 -1.71 -3.40 -15.26
C CYS A 127 -2.83 -2.95 -16.21
N GLN A 128 -3.72 -2.05 -15.76
CA GLN A 128 -4.89 -1.55 -16.51
C GLN A 128 -5.89 -2.63 -16.98
N GLN A 129 -5.82 -3.85 -16.42
CA GLN A 129 -6.66 -4.98 -16.85
C GLN A 129 -7.19 -5.82 -15.66
N ALA A 130 -7.35 -5.18 -14.50
CA ALA A 130 -7.94 -5.77 -13.29
C ALA A 130 -7.28 -7.07 -12.79
N ILE A 131 -5.93 -7.13 -12.84
CA ILE A 131 -5.17 -8.30 -12.38
C ILE A 131 -4.10 -7.99 -11.32
N CYS A 132 -3.50 -6.80 -11.31
CA CYS A 132 -2.45 -6.47 -10.33
C CYS A 132 -2.99 -6.08 -8.95
N GLY A 133 -4.24 -5.61 -8.86
CA GLY A 133 -4.87 -5.18 -7.61
C GLY A 133 -4.42 -3.82 -7.07
N SER A 134 -3.48 -3.12 -7.72
CA SER A 134 -2.88 -1.88 -7.19
C SER A 134 -3.80 -0.66 -7.15
N ASP A 135 -4.85 -0.64 -7.97
CA ASP A 135 -5.74 0.50 -8.18
C ASP A 135 -7.12 0.29 -7.53
N ALA A 136 -7.15 -0.41 -6.39
CA ALA A 136 -8.33 -0.47 -5.54
C ALA A 136 -8.54 0.88 -4.84
N LEU A 137 -9.75 1.42 -5.01
CA LEU A 137 -10.16 2.75 -4.57
C LEU A 137 -11.58 2.69 -4.00
N PHE A 138 -11.99 3.73 -3.29
CA PHE A 138 -13.38 3.91 -2.89
C PHE A 138 -14.06 4.87 -3.86
N ILE A 139 -14.93 4.32 -4.70
CA ILE A 139 -15.53 5.02 -5.84
C ILE A 139 -17.05 5.01 -5.66
N ASN A 140 -17.64 6.19 -5.52
CA ASN A 140 -19.09 6.37 -5.30
C ASN A 140 -19.65 5.46 -4.19
N GLY A 141 -18.97 5.41 -3.05
CA GLY A 141 -19.46 4.66 -1.89
C GLY A 141 -19.14 3.16 -1.88
N SER A 142 -18.33 2.65 -2.81
CA SER A 142 -17.97 1.23 -2.88
C SER A 142 -16.50 1.01 -3.24
N GLN A 143 -15.88 -0.02 -2.68
CA GLN A 143 -14.52 -0.45 -3.05
C GLN A 143 -14.54 -1.06 -4.45
N ARG A 144 -13.79 -0.47 -5.37
CA ARG A 144 -13.73 -0.90 -6.77
C ARG A 144 -12.31 -0.75 -7.32
N LEU A 145 -12.00 -1.44 -8.42
CA LEU A 145 -10.76 -1.21 -9.16
C LEU A 145 -10.96 -0.08 -10.16
N GLY A 146 -10.10 0.95 -10.13
CA GLY A 146 -10.18 2.10 -11.03
C GLY A 146 -10.20 1.70 -12.52
N CYS A 147 -9.33 0.76 -12.92
CA CYS A 147 -9.19 0.28 -14.30
C CYS A 147 -10.31 -0.66 -14.76
N LYS A 148 -11.15 -1.14 -13.83
CA LYS A 148 -12.32 -1.99 -14.17
C LYS A 148 -13.60 -1.16 -14.23
N THR A 149 -13.67 -0.10 -13.43
CA THR A 149 -14.89 0.67 -13.22
C THR A 149 -15.09 1.66 -14.35
N GLN A 150 -16.15 1.49 -15.13
CA GLN A 150 -16.50 2.37 -16.25
C GLN A 150 -17.17 3.64 -15.72
N LEU A 151 -16.84 4.80 -16.30
CA LEU A 151 -17.50 6.07 -15.92
C LEU A 151 -19.01 6.01 -16.22
N ALA A 152 -19.39 5.32 -17.29
CA ALA A 152 -20.80 5.18 -17.72
C ALA A 152 -21.69 4.40 -16.73
N ASP A 153 -21.09 3.64 -15.81
CA ASP A 153 -21.81 2.84 -14.80
C ASP A 153 -22.02 3.61 -13.49
N LEU A 154 -21.60 4.88 -13.43
CA LEU A 154 -21.54 5.68 -12.20
C LEU A 154 -22.44 6.92 -12.27
N ASP A 155 -23.06 7.26 -11.14
CA ASP A 155 -23.74 8.55 -10.97
C ASP A 155 -22.73 9.70 -10.82
N GLU A 156 -23.06 10.85 -11.39
CA GLU A 156 -22.26 12.07 -11.24
C GLU A 156 -22.66 12.89 -10.00
N PRO A 157 -21.71 13.58 -9.33
CA PRO A 157 -20.28 13.58 -9.63
C PRO A 157 -19.59 12.28 -9.20
N ILE A 158 -18.61 11.84 -9.99
CA ILE A 158 -17.82 10.65 -9.69
C ILE A 158 -16.83 10.98 -8.58
N ARG A 159 -17.11 10.48 -7.37
CA ARG A 159 -16.30 10.69 -6.18
C ARG A 159 -15.31 9.56 -6.00
N VAL A 160 -14.03 9.91 -5.93
CA VAL A 160 -12.91 8.98 -5.75
C VAL A 160 -12.15 9.30 -4.47
N GLU A 161 -12.03 8.30 -3.61
CA GLU A 161 -11.40 8.38 -2.29
C GLU A 161 -10.40 7.22 -2.12
N PRO A 162 -9.40 7.37 -1.22
CA PRO A 162 -8.57 6.26 -0.79
C PRO A 162 -9.42 5.14 -0.17
N LEU A 163 -8.88 3.92 -0.11
CA LEU A 163 -9.57 2.82 0.56
C LEU A 163 -9.84 3.16 2.04
N PRO A 164 -11.10 3.06 2.52
CA PRO A 164 -11.43 3.24 3.92
C PRO A 164 -10.67 2.30 4.85
N HIS A 165 -10.54 2.72 6.11
CA HIS A 165 -9.93 1.96 7.19
C HIS A 165 -8.44 1.65 6.99
N GLN A 166 -7.76 2.46 6.20
CA GLN A 166 -6.31 2.43 6.04
C GLN A 166 -5.79 3.86 6.26
N GLU A 167 -4.55 3.97 6.73
CA GLU A 167 -3.90 5.28 6.87
C GLU A 167 -3.58 5.82 5.48
N VAL A 168 -3.90 7.10 5.23
CA VAL A 168 -3.62 7.74 3.95
C VAL A 168 -2.21 8.29 3.98
N VAL A 169 -1.35 7.83 3.05
CA VAL A 169 0.01 8.34 2.88
C VAL A 169 -0.02 9.65 2.10
N LYS A 170 -0.69 9.65 0.94
CA LYS A 170 -0.84 10.82 0.07
C LYS A 170 -1.97 10.61 -0.94
N ASP A 171 -2.85 11.58 -1.08
CA ASP A 171 -4.00 11.55 -2.00
C ASP A 171 -4.76 10.21 -1.91
N LEU A 172 -4.70 9.38 -2.96
CA LEU A 172 -5.41 8.10 -3.03
C LEU A 172 -4.54 6.91 -2.60
N VAL A 173 -3.31 7.16 -2.15
CA VAL A 173 -2.37 6.13 -1.70
C VAL A 173 -2.52 5.91 -0.20
N VAL A 174 -2.80 4.65 0.16
CA VAL A 174 -2.88 4.21 1.55
C VAL A 174 -1.68 3.36 1.96
N ASP A 175 -1.42 3.31 3.25
CA ASP A 175 -0.51 2.32 3.81
C ASP A 175 -1.09 0.91 3.62
N MET A 176 -0.23 -0.06 3.29
CA MET A 176 -0.61 -1.45 3.04
C MET A 176 0.25 -2.42 3.86
N GLU A 177 1.12 -1.94 4.75
CA GLU A 177 2.04 -2.76 5.52
C GLU A 177 1.27 -3.78 6.36
N HIS A 178 0.29 -3.30 7.14
CA HIS A 178 -0.58 -4.17 7.94
C HIS A 178 -1.31 -5.22 7.08
N PHE A 179 -1.76 -4.86 5.88
CA PHE A 179 -2.37 -5.81 4.96
C PHE A 179 -1.41 -6.94 4.59
N TYR A 180 -0.16 -6.62 4.27
CA TYR A 180 0.84 -7.62 3.92
C TYR A 180 1.24 -8.47 5.12
N ASP A 181 1.38 -7.89 6.31
CA ASP A 181 1.66 -8.62 7.54
C ASP A 181 0.61 -9.70 7.80
N GLN A 182 -0.68 -9.39 7.64
CA GLN A 182 -1.74 -10.39 7.80
C GLN A 182 -1.66 -11.50 6.74
N MET A 183 -1.31 -11.14 5.50
CA MET A 183 -1.15 -12.12 4.41
C MET A 183 0.04 -13.06 4.65
N GLU A 184 1.10 -12.56 5.28
CA GLU A 184 2.30 -13.33 5.65
C GLU A 184 2.09 -14.16 6.91
N ALA A 185 1.29 -13.69 7.87
CA ALA A 185 0.99 -14.37 9.12
C ALA A 185 0.31 -15.74 8.92
N VAL A 186 -0.40 -15.93 7.80
CA VAL A 186 -0.98 -17.21 7.42
C VAL A 186 -0.02 -18.10 6.64
N GLU A 187 1.26 -17.73 6.56
CA GLU A 187 2.35 -18.45 5.90
C GLU A 187 1.99 -18.99 4.49
N PRO A 188 1.87 -18.10 3.50
CA PRO A 188 1.13 -18.33 2.27
C PRO A 188 1.86 -19.16 1.19
N TYR A 189 2.56 -20.24 1.59
CA TYR A 189 3.27 -21.17 0.72
C TYR A 189 2.73 -22.61 0.83
N PHE A 190 2.99 -23.40 -0.20
CA PHE A 190 2.63 -24.81 -0.31
C PHE A 190 3.73 -25.67 0.31
N ASP A 191 3.36 -26.65 1.13
CA ASP A 191 4.31 -27.55 1.81
C ASP A 191 3.72 -28.98 1.91
N PRO A 192 4.09 -29.90 1.01
CA PRO A 192 3.63 -31.29 1.02
C PRO A 192 4.49 -32.19 1.92
N ASP A 193 3.91 -33.26 2.46
CA ASP A 193 4.68 -34.24 3.26
C ASP A 193 5.71 -35.02 2.43
N ASP A 194 5.32 -35.45 1.24
CA ASP A 194 6.14 -36.24 0.32
C ASP A 194 6.21 -35.58 -1.06
N LEU A 195 7.36 -35.70 -1.72
CA LEU A 195 7.53 -35.31 -3.13
C LEU A 195 7.37 -36.52 -4.07
N PRO A 196 6.87 -36.32 -5.31
CA PRO A 196 6.81 -37.40 -6.30
C PRO A 196 8.18 -38.05 -6.55
N GLU A 197 8.21 -39.37 -6.72
CA GLU A 197 9.46 -40.14 -6.88
C GLU A 197 10.18 -39.82 -8.21
N GLY A 198 9.43 -39.45 -9.26
CA GLY A 198 9.97 -39.14 -10.58
C GLY A 198 10.32 -37.66 -10.75
N GLU A 199 11.48 -37.35 -11.33
CA GLU A 199 11.94 -35.97 -11.57
C GLU A 199 10.97 -35.08 -12.38
N LEU A 200 10.10 -35.69 -13.17
CA LEU A 200 9.10 -35.01 -14.01
C LEU A 200 7.65 -35.32 -13.60
N GLU A 201 7.42 -35.98 -12.46
CA GLU A 201 6.08 -36.26 -11.99
C GLU A 201 5.52 -35.10 -11.16
N GLU A 202 4.25 -34.76 -11.40
CA GLU A 202 3.54 -33.69 -10.70
C GLU A 202 2.81 -34.21 -9.46
N GLN A 203 2.61 -33.36 -8.46
CA GLN A 203 1.72 -33.67 -7.33
C GLN A 203 0.28 -33.83 -7.82
N ARG A 204 -0.28 -35.03 -7.63
CA ARG A 204 -1.62 -35.37 -8.11
C ARG A 204 -2.68 -34.62 -7.30
N GLN A 205 -3.66 -34.06 -8.01
CA GLN A 205 -4.82 -33.41 -7.42
C GLN A 205 -6.10 -33.94 -8.08
N SER A 206 -7.12 -34.22 -7.29
CA SER A 206 -8.44 -34.56 -7.83
C SER A 206 -9.08 -33.34 -8.51
N ARG A 207 -9.89 -33.58 -9.54
CA ARG A 207 -10.63 -32.49 -10.23
C ARG A 207 -11.57 -31.77 -9.27
N ASP A 208 -12.22 -32.52 -8.39
CA ASP A 208 -13.16 -31.98 -7.41
C ASP A 208 -12.45 -31.08 -6.40
N ASN A 209 -11.27 -31.47 -5.90
CA ASN A 209 -10.46 -30.63 -5.04
C ASN A 209 -9.96 -29.36 -5.75
N ARG A 210 -9.51 -29.50 -7.01
CA ARG A 210 -9.07 -28.35 -7.80
C ARG A 210 -10.18 -27.32 -7.97
N GLU A 211 -11.40 -27.77 -8.26
CA GLU A 211 -12.57 -26.89 -8.38
C GLU A 211 -12.96 -26.28 -7.03
N LYS A 212 -12.88 -27.03 -5.92
CA LYS A 212 -13.12 -26.52 -4.56
C LYS A 212 -12.24 -25.30 -4.24
N ILE A 213 -10.94 -25.40 -4.46
CA ILE A 213 -10.00 -24.30 -4.12
C ILE A 213 -9.85 -23.25 -5.24
N LYS A 214 -10.48 -23.45 -6.40
CA LYS A 214 -10.26 -22.63 -7.60
C LYS A 214 -10.49 -21.15 -7.40
N MET A 215 -11.54 -20.80 -6.65
CA MET A 215 -11.89 -19.39 -6.44
C MET A 215 -10.90 -18.72 -5.49
N SER A 216 -10.44 -19.41 -4.44
CA SER A 216 -9.49 -18.83 -3.49
C SER A 216 -8.13 -18.51 -4.13
N THR A 217 -7.71 -19.25 -5.18
CA THR A 217 -6.48 -18.96 -5.92
C THR A 217 -6.52 -17.68 -6.76
N ARG A 218 -7.69 -17.04 -6.92
CA ARG A 218 -7.85 -15.85 -7.77
C ARG A 218 -7.61 -14.52 -7.04
N CYS A 219 -7.29 -14.56 -5.75
CA CYS A 219 -7.05 -13.35 -4.97
C CYS A 219 -5.84 -12.58 -5.55
N ILE A 220 -6.06 -11.31 -5.88
CA ILE A 220 -5.05 -10.40 -6.45
C ILE A 220 -4.48 -9.41 -5.42
N TRP A 221 -4.77 -9.63 -4.13
CA TRP A 221 -4.20 -8.87 -3.02
C TRP A 221 -4.49 -7.35 -3.09
N CYS A 222 -5.67 -7.00 -3.60
CA CYS A 222 -6.09 -5.61 -3.79
C CYS A 222 -6.56 -4.88 -2.53
N GLY A 223 -6.67 -5.54 -1.37
CA GLY A 223 -7.12 -4.92 -0.12
C GLY A 223 -8.61 -4.53 -0.03
N ALA A 224 -9.38 -4.54 -1.12
CA ALA A 224 -10.80 -4.10 -1.14
C ALA A 224 -11.66 -4.77 -0.04
N CYS A 225 -11.52 -6.08 0.14
CA CYS A 225 -12.28 -6.83 1.15
C CYS A 225 -11.88 -6.51 2.60
N MET A 226 -10.63 -6.09 2.84
CA MET A 226 -10.17 -5.64 4.15
C MET A 226 -10.75 -4.27 4.44
N SER A 227 -10.65 -3.36 3.46
CA SER A 227 -11.22 -2.02 3.55
C SER A 227 -12.75 -2.04 3.77
N SER A 228 -13.48 -2.96 3.17
CA SER A 228 -14.94 -3.06 3.35
C SER A 228 -15.38 -3.72 4.67
N CYS A 229 -14.46 -4.31 5.44
CA CYS A 229 -14.80 -5.08 6.63
C CYS A 229 -14.71 -4.22 7.89
N ASN A 230 -15.86 -3.94 8.50
CA ASN A 230 -15.91 -3.15 9.75
C ASN A 230 -15.19 -3.83 10.93
N ILE A 231 -15.05 -5.16 10.89
CA ILE A 231 -14.29 -5.90 11.91
C ILE A 231 -12.79 -5.65 11.75
N ALA A 232 -12.26 -5.73 10.52
CA ALA A 232 -10.86 -5.42 10.24
C ALA A 232 -10.53 -3.94 10.53
N ALA A 233 -11.51 -3.05 10.36
CA ALA A 233 -11.37 -1.64 10.70
C ALA A 233 -11.24 -1.36 12.21
N GLY A 234 -11.94 -2.13 13.04
CA GLY A 234 -12.03 -1.89 14.49
C GLY A 234 -11.02 -2.68 15.32
N ASP A 235 -10.48 -3.78 14.78
CA ASP A 235 -9.55 -4.67 15.46
C ASP A 235 -8.34 -4.93 14.56
N ASN A 236 -7.24 -4.22 14.86
CA ASN A 236 -5.99 -4.31 14.11
C ASN A 236 -5.25 -5.66 14.31
N GLN A 237 -5.84 -6.63 15.02
CA GLN A 237 -5.27 -7.97 15.19
C GLN A 237 -6.02 -9.01 14.34
N TYR A 238 -7.21 -8.69 13.81
CA TYR A 238 -7.97 -9.62 12.99
C TYR A 238 -7.23 -9.94 11.68
N LEU A 239 -6.99 -11.23 11.41
CA LEU A 239 -6.36 -11.70 10.16
C LEU A 239 -7.03 -11.14 8.91
N GLY A 240 -8.36 -11.02 8.96
CA GLY A 240 -9.13 -10.42 7.89
C GLY A 240 -9.43 -11.36 6.71
N PRO A 241 -10.40 -10.99 5.85
CA PRO A 241 -10.91 -11.86 4.81
C PRO A 241 -9.87 -12.29 3.76
N ALA A 242 -8.91 -11.43 3.41
CA ALA A 242 -7.91 -11.75 2.39
C ALA A 242 -6.95 -12.86 2.85
N ALA A 243 -6.39 -12.71 4.06
CA ALA A 243 -5.46 -13.65 4.64
C ALA A 243 -6.14 -14.98 4.94
N ILE A 244 -7.34 -14.96 5.53
CA ILE A 244 -8.10 -16.19 5.80
C ILE A 244 -8.45 -16.93 4.50
N ASN A 245 -8.78 -16.23 3.41
CA ASN A 245 -8.98 -16.87 2.11
C ASN A 245 -7.68 -17.47 1.55
N LYS A 246 -6.53 -16.83 1.78
CA LYS A 246 -5.24 -17.37 1.38
C LYS A 246 -4.91 -18.63 2.19
N ALA A 247 -5.23 -18.65 3.47
CA ALA A 247 -5.11 -19.83 4.31
C ALA A 247 -6.05 -20.96 3.87
N TYR A 248 -7.31 -20.64 3.54
CA TYR A 248 -8.29 -21.57 2.95
C TYR A 248 -7.74 -22.27 1.70
N ARG A 249 -7.08 -21.51 0.81
CA ARG A 249 -6.48 -22.05 -0.42
C ARG A 249 -5.51 -23.22 -0.15
N PHE A 250 -4.77 -23.20 0.95
CA PHE A 250 -3.79 -24.24 1.28
C PHE A 250 -4.41 -25.30 2.17
N ALA A 251 -5.13 -24.91 3.23
CA ALA A 251 -5.77 -25.85 4.16
C ALA A 251 -6.77 -26.81 3.48
N MET A 252 -7.37 -26.39 2.36
CA MET A 252 -8.32 -27.19 1.57
C MET A 252 -7.69 -27.85 0.34
N ASP A 253 -6.40 -27.63 0.05
CA ASP A 253 -5.69 -28.32 -1.03
C ASP A 253 -5.32 -29.74 -0.55
N GLU A 254 -5.77 -30.77 -1.27
CA GLU A 254 -5.50 -32.18 -0.92
C GLU A 254 -4.01 -32.56 -1.00
N ARG A 255 -3.18 -31.70 -1.58
CA ARG A 255 -1.74 -31.92 -1.70
C ARG A 255 -0.94 -31.31 -0.56
N GLU A 256 -1.55 -30.48 0.28
CA GLU A 256 -0.88 -29.90 1.45
C GLU A 256 -0.59 -31.02 2.44
N GLY A 257 0.60 -31.00 3.06
CA GLY A 257 0.96 -31.96 4.10
C GLY A 257 0.04 -31.88 5.32
N ASP A 258 -0.19 -33.00 5.99
CA ASP A 258 -1.12 -33.09 7.12
C ASP A 258 -0.65 -32.23 8.31
N ASP A 259 0.65 -32.26 8.62
CA ASP A 259 1.24 -31.47 9.71
C ASP A 259 1.12 -29.96 9.39
N ARG A 260 1.45 -29.58 8.15
CA ARG A 260 1.36 -28.19 7.70
C ARG A 260 -0.08 -27.67 7.74
N LYS A 261 -1.02 -28.48 7.28
CA LYS A 261 -2.43 -28.15 7.33
C LYS A 261 -2.90 -27.94 8.77
N GLN A 262 -2.44 -28.76 9.70
CA GLN A 262 -2.76 -28.64 11.13
C GLN A 262 -2.20 -27.32 11.71
N GLU A 263 -0.93 -27.00 11.49
CA GLU A 263 -0.32 -25.72 11.90
C GLU A 263 -1.10 -24.51 11.36
N ARG A 264 -1.51 -24.58 10.09
CA ARG A 264 -2.30 -23.54 9.44
C ARG A 264 -3.68 -23.40 10.08
N MET A 265 -4.34 -24.51 10.40
CA MET A 265 -5.62 -24.47 11.12
C MET A 265 -5.44 -23.85 12.51
N GLU A 266 -4.35 -24.13 13.22
CA GLU A 266 -4.06 -23.51 14.53
C GLU A 266 -3.91 -21.99 14.44
N ILE A 267 -3.24 -21.47 13.39
CA ILE A 267 -3.17 -20.02 13.10
C ILE A 267 -4.58 -19.44 12.88
N ILE A 268 -5.39 -20.11 12.06
CA ILE A 268 -6.73 -19.66 11.70
C ILE A 268 -7.68 -19.72 12.90
N GLU A 269 -7.50 -20.67 13.81
CA GLU A 269 -8.34 -20.92 14.98
C GLU A 269 -8.08 -19.99 16.17
N GLN A 270 -7.04 -19.16 16.10
CA GLN A 270 -6.77 -18.16 17.13
C GLN A 270 -7.94 -17.18 17.31
N GLU A 271 -7.97 -16.50 18.46
CA GLU A 271 -9.05 -15.55 18.80
C GLU A 271 -9.28 -14.51 17.70
N HIS A 272 -8.20 -14.00 17.10
CA HIS A 272 -8.24 -13.02 16.02
C HIS A 272 -8.19 -13.64 14.61
N GLY A 273 -8.38 -14.95 14.50
CA GLY A 273 -8.55 -15.65 13.23
C GLY A 273 -10.01 -15.69 12.79
N VAL A 274 -10.54 -16.86 12.42
CA VAL A 274 -11.90 -16.98 11.87
C VAL A 274 -13.00 -16.49 12.82
N TRP A 275 -12.78 -16.53 14.13
CA TRP A 275 -13.82 -16.26 15.13
C TRP A 275 -14.27 -14.79 15.19
N ARG A 276 -13.42 -13.84 14.78
CA ARG A 276 -13.80 -12.42 14.69
C ARG A 276 -14.79 -12.14 13.56
N CYS A 277 -14.83 -12.97 12.52
CA CYS A 277 -15.73 -12.78 11.40
C CYS A 277 -17.20 -12.85 11.82
N GLN A 278 -17.92 -11.72 11.68
CA GLN A 278 -19.35 -11.59 11.97
C GLN A 278 -20.26 -11.88 10.76
N THR A 279 -19.72 -12.44 9.67
CA THR A 279 -20.52 -12.85 8.49
C THR A 279 -21.31 -11.69 7.87
N GLN A 280 -20.70 -10.51 7.74
CA GLN A 280 -21.34 -9.30 7.19
C GLN A 280 -21.45 -9.30 5.65
N PHE A 281 -20.81 -10.26 4.96
CA PHE A 281 -20.77 -10.40 3.50
C PHE A 281 -20.14 -9.26 2.68
N SER A 282 -19.87 -8.09 3.27
CA SER A 282 -19.28 -6.94 2.56
C SER A 282 -18.00 -7.30 1.79
N CYS A 283 -17.13 -8.14 2.38
CA CYS A 283 -15.90 -8.61 1.75
C CYS A 283 -16.16 -9.37 0.44
N THR A 284 -17.19 -10.23 0.42
CA THR A 284 -17.59 -10.99 -0.78
C THR A 284 -18.17 -10.04 -1.82
N GLU A 285 -19.03 -9.10 -1.42
CA GLU A 285 -19.70 -8.17 -2.32
C GLU A 285 -18.73 -7.27 -3.09
N VAL A 286 -17.67 -6.80 -2.43
CA VAL A 286 -16.68 -5.89 -3.06
C VAL A 286 -15.55 -6.62 -3.78
N CYS A 287 -15.49 -7.96 -3.71
CA CYS A 287 -14.38 -8.69 -4.29
C CYS A 287 -14.38 -8.57 -5.83
N PRO A 288 -13.39 -7.92 -6.46
CA PRO A 288 -13.42 -7.68 -7.92
C PRO A 288 -13.21 -8.96 -8.75
N LYS A 289 -12.90 -10.08 -8.08
CA LYS A 289 -12.65 -11.41 -8.63
C LYS A 289 -13.73 -12.42 -8.23
N ASP A 290 -14.81 -11.95 -7.62
CA ASP A 290 -16.00 -12.75 -7.27
C ASP A 290 -15.68 -13.94 -6.36
N ILE A 291 -14.70 -13.78 -5.47
CA ILE A 291 -14.29 -14.84 -4.53
C ILE A 291 -15.33 -14.88 -3.40
N PRO A 292 -15.89 -16.06 -3.08
CA PRO A 292 -16.88 -16.20 -2.01
C PRO A 292 -16.19 -16.23 -0.63
N LEU A 293 -15.53 -15.12 -0.27
CA LEU A 293 -14.69 -15.00 0.92
C LEU A 293 -15.41 -15.41 2.21
N THR A 294 -16.65 -14.95 2.37
CA THR A 294 -17.47 -15.30 3.53
C THR A 294 -17.71 -16.81 3.62
N GLU A 295 -17.96 -17.49 2.50
CA GLU A 295 -18.18 -18.95 2.49
C GLU A 295 -16.92 -19.72 2.87
N HIS A 296 -15.75 -19.30 2.35
CA HIS A 296 -14.46 -19.88 2.72
C HIS A 296 -14.18 -19.75 4.22
N ILE A 297 -14.42 -18.56 4.80
CA ILE A 297 -14.28 -18.33 6.24
C ILE A 297 -15.22 -19.25 7.03
N GLN A 298 -16.48 -19.36 6.60
CA GLN A 298 -17.46 -20.22 7.28
C GLN A 298 -17.11 -21.71 7.16
N GLU A 299 -16.52 -22.15 6.05
CA GLU A 299 -16.04 -23.51 5.92
C GLU A 299 -14.86 -23.80 6.86
N LEU A 300 -13.89 -22.88 6.97
CA LEU A 300 -12.81 -23.02 7.95
C LEU A 300 -13.31 -23.08 9.39
N LYS A 301 -14.32 -22.27 9.76
CA LYS A 301 -14.98 -22.40 11.06
C LYS A 301 -15.56 -23.79 11.29
N ARG A 302 -16.19 -24.39 10.26
CA ARG A 302 -16.76 -25.75 10.39
C ARG A 302 -15.66 -26.79 10.57
N GLU A 303 -14.55 -26.69 9.83
CA GLU A 303 -13.43 -27.60 9.99
C GLU A 303 -12.78 -27.45 11.37
N ALA A 304 -12.58 -26.23 11.86
CA ALA A 304 -12.09 -25.95 13.21
C ALA A 304 -12.97 -26.60 14.30
N VAL A 305 -14.30 -26.47 14.18
CA VAL A 305 -15.22 -27.13 15.13
C VAL A 305 -15.10 -28.66 15.05
N LYS A 306 -15.01 -29.23 13.84
CA LYS A 306 -14.88 -30.70 13.67
C LYS A 306 -13.59 -31.23 14.30
N SER A 307 -12.47 -30.53 14.12
CA SER A 307 -11.17 -30.92 14.70
C SER A 307 -11.24 -30.92 16.23
N ASN A 308 -11.85 -29.89 16.82
CA ASN A 308 -12.02 -29.79 18.28
C ASN A 308 -12.99 -30.83 18.85
N LEU A 309 -14.00 -31.25 18.08
CA LEU A 309 -14.94 -32.31 18.49
C LEU A 309 -14.36 -33.72 18.41
N LYS A 310 -13.40 -33.98 17.51
CA LYS A 310 -12.76 -35.31 17.39
C LYS A 310 -11.90 -35.68 18.60
N PHE A 311 -11.53 -34.70 19.42
CA PHE A 311 -10.76 -34.87 20.65
C PHE A 311 -11.63 -35.07 21.91
N TRP A 312 -12.97 -35.08 21.78
CA TRP A 312 -13.94 -35.37 22.85
C TRP A 312 -14.60 -36.74 22.69
#